data_AF-A0A0F5LU01-F1
#
_entry.id   AF-A0A0F5LU01-F1
#
_cell.length_a   1.000
_cell.length_b   1.000
_cell.length_c   1.000
_cell.angle_alpha   90.00
_cell.angle_beta   90.00
_cell.angle_gamma   90.00
#
_symmetry.space_group_name_H-M   'P 1'
#
loop_
_entity.id
_entity.type
_entity.pdbx_description
1 polymer ?
#
loop_
_entity_poly.entity_id
_entity_poly.type
_entity_poly.pdbx_seq_one_letter_code
_entity_poly.pdbx_strand_id
1 'polypeptide(L)'
;MAGIGCCRAIAADEIIALIETAMLEAALPRVSLLAIGTHERKSVEPGLRAAAAYFDVPLRILADAELEPVAVHLPVTRAGVAAVAEAVALTAGDLVLGKRKSAGATCALGAVRPGFDLTNFGRSAQAPTSSAAIAASMSATSLAGP
;
A
#
# COMPACT_ATOMS: atom_id res chain seq x y z
N MET A 1 5.55 2.46 -5.68
CA MET A 1 4.37 2.36 -4.79
C MET A 1 3.48 3.57 -5.02
N ALA A 2 2.16 3.40 -5.07
CA ALA A 2 1.20 4.50 -5.16
C ALA A 2 0.59 4.79 -3.79
N GLY A 3 0.77 6.00 -3.25
CA GLY A 3 0.11 6.46 -2.04
C GLY A 3 -1.19 7.17 -2.36
N ILE A 4 -2.30 6.76 -1.75
CA ILE A 4 -3.65 7.25 -2.04
C ILE A 4 -4.31 7.83 -0.79
N GLY A 5 -4.82 9.05 -0.92
CA GLY A 5 -5.81 9.63 -0.01
C GLY A 5 -7.11 9.88 -0.77
N CYS A 6 -8.26 9.69 -0.11
CA CYS A 6 -9.56 9.91 -0.76
C CYS A 6 -10.65 10.40 0.21
N CYS A 7 -11.68 11.00 -0.37
CA CYS A 7 -12.97 11.23 0.25
C CYS A 7 -13.69 9.89 0.53
N ARG A 8 -14.72 9.94 1.38
CA ARG A 8 -15.56 8.76 1.65
C ARG A 8 -16.35 8.36 0.42
N ALA A 9 -16.61 7.07 0.26
CA ALA A 9 -17.44 6.50 -0.79
C ALA A 9 -17.00 6.87 -2.23
N ILE A 10 -15.70 7.05 -2.43
CA ILE A 10 -15.13 7.32 -3.75
C ILE A 10 -15.27 6.07 -4.65
N ALA A 11 -15.57 6.29 -5.92
CA ALA A 11 -15.64 5.22 -6.92
C ALA A 11 -14.24 4.65 -7.19
N ALA A 12 -14.15 3.34 -7.41
CA ALA A 12 -12.91 2.66 -7.76
C ALA A 12 -12.31 3.23 -9.06
N ASP A 13 -13.17 3.47 -10.06
CA ASP A 13 -12.76 3.97 -11.37
C ASP A 13 -12.06 5.33 -11.29
N GLU A 14 -12.46 6.20 -10.36
CA GLU A 14 -11.80 7.48 -10.15
C GLU A 14 -10.39 7.31 -9.57
N ILE A 15 -10.21 6.37 -8.64
CA ILE A 15 -8.89 6.03 -8.08
C ILE A 15 -8.02 5.41 -9.18
N ILE A 16 -8.58 4.48 -9.96
CA ILE A 16 -7.87 3.79 -11.05
C ILE A 16 -7.39 4.80 -12.10
N ALA A 17 -8.28 5.65 -12.60
CA ALA A 17 -7.95 6.67 -13.58
C ALA A 17 -6.88 7.64 -13.05
N LEU A 18 -6.95 8.01 -11.77
CA LEU A 18 -5.95 8.87 -11.13
C LEU A 18 -4.57 8.20 -11.05
N ILE A 19 -4.52 6.90 -10.72
CA ILE A 19 -3.27 6.12 -10.68
C ILE A 19 -2.69 5.99 -12.09
N GLU A 20 -3.50 5.62 -13.09
CA GLU A 20 -3.04 5.47 -14.47
C GLU A 20 -2.49 6.80 -15.02
N THR A 21 -3.18 7.91 -14.75
CA THR A 21 -2.72 9.25 -15.14
C THR A 21 -1.39 9.61 -14.48
N ALA A 22 -1.25 9.35 -13.18
CA ALA A 22 -0.02 9.61 -12.45
C ALA A 22 1.15 8.75 -12.99
N MET A 23 0.92 7.47 -13.29
CA MET A 23 1.94 6.59 -13.86
C MET A 23 2.35 7.03 -15.26
N LEU A 24 1.39 7.43 -16.10
CA LEU A 24 1.66 7.95 -17.42
C LEU A 24 2.51 9.22 -17.37
N GLU A 25 2.18 10.16 -16.47
CA GLU A 25 2.95 11.40 -16.27
C GLU A 25 4.38 11.12 -15.80
N ALA A 26 4.56 10.11 -14.94
CA ALA A 26 5.87 9.67 -14.48
C ALA A 26 6.61 8.78 -15.48
N ALA A 27 6.05 8.53 -16.67
CA ALA A 27 6.58 7.61 -17.68
C ALA A 27 6.84 6.19 -17.14
N LEU A 28 5.99 5.72 -16.22
CA LEU A 28 6.10 4.41 -15.59
C LEU A 28 5.14 3.40 -16.24
N PRO A 29 5.61 2.19 -16.57
CA PRO A 29 4.74 1.15 -17.09
C PRO A 29 3.88 0.56 -15.95
N ARG A 30 2.64 0.14 -16.25
CA ARG A 30 1.70 -0.44 -15.27
C ARG A 30 2.33 -1.54 -14.39
N VAL A 31 3.18 -2.37 -14.97
CA VAL A 31 3.89 -3.47 -14.29
C VAL A 31 4.84 -3.02 -13.18
N SER A 32 5.26 -1.74 -13.15
CA SER A 32 6.11 -1.22 -12.08
C SER A 32 5.34 -0.83 -10.81
N LEU A 33 4.01 -0.92 -10.83
CA LEU A 33 3.21 -0.72 -9.63
C LEU A 33 3.28 -1.98 -8.76
N LEU A 34 3.89 -1.85 -7.58
CA LEU A 34 4.11 -2.97 -6.68
C LEU A 34 3.09 -3.06 -5.53
N ALA A 35 2.47 -1.93 -5.19
CA ALA A 35 1.50 -1.81 -4.10
C ALA A 35 0.76 -0.48 -4.19
N ILE A 36 -0.47 -0.48 -3.67
CA ILE A 36 -1.22 0.74 -3.32
C ILE A 36 -1.15 0.88 -1.81
N GLY A 37 -0.85 2.07 -1.31
CA GLY A 37 -0.86 2.37 0.12
C GLY A 37 -1.89 3.43 0.48
N THR A 38 -2.40 3.38 1.71
CA THR A 38 -3.22 4.44 2.29
C THR A 38 -3.04 4.48 3.81
N HIS A 39 -3.61 5.50 4.45
CA HIS A 39 -3.69 5.59 5.90
C HIS A 39 -4.83 4.71 6.45
N GLU A 40 -4.65 4.12 7.63
CA GLU A 40 -5.68 3.34 8.33
C GLU A 40 -7.06 3.99 8.45
N ARG A 41 -7.15 5.32 8.58
CA ARG A 41 -8.41 6.08 8.58
C ARG A 41 -9.23 5.91 7.29
N LYS A 42 -8.61 5.42 6.21
CA LYS A 42 -9.20 5.17 4.90
C LYS A 42 -9.26 3.69 4.53
N SER A 43 -8.80 2.79 5.40
CA SER A 43 -8.72 1.35 5.14
C SER A 43 -10.06 0.70 4.79
N VAL A 44 -11.18 1.26 5.27
CA VAL A 44 -12.53 0.71 5.04
C VAL A 44 -13.12 1.07 3.69
N GLU A 45 -12.54 2.00 2.94
CA GLU A 45 -13.10 2.48 1.68
C GLU A 45 -13.07 1.39 0.59
N PRO A 46 -14.24 0.96 0.06
CA PRO A 46 -14.31 -0.14 -0.90
C PRO A 46 -13.59 0.18 -2.22
N GLY A 47 -13.59 1.46 -2.63
CA GLY A 47 -12.91 1.91 -3.84
C GLY A 47 -11.41 1.61 -3.83
N LEU A 48 -10.74 1.68 -2.67
CA LEU A 48 -9.31 1.37 -2.55
C LEU A 48 -9.02 -0.11 -2.74
N ARG A 49 -9.86 -0.99 -2.15
CA ARG A 49 -9.74 -2.44 -2.33
C ARG A 49 -9.99 -2.85 -3.78
N ALA A 50 -11.02 -2.27 -4.40
CA ALA A 50 -11.34 -2.51 -5.80
C ALA A 50 -10.22 -2.03 -6.75
N ALA A 51 -9.63 -0.86 -6.50
CA ALA A 51 -8.49 -0.37 -7.27
C ALA A 51 -7.27 -1.30 -7.12
N ALA A 52 -6.95 -1.75 -5.90
CA ALA A 52 -5.85 -2.69 -5.66
C ALA A 52 -6.06 -4.02 -6.40
N ALA A 53 -7.29 -4.55 -6.39
CA ALA A 53 -7.66 -5.74 -7.16
C ALA A 53 -7.53 -5.52 -8.68
N TYR A 54 -7.95 -4.36 -9.20
CA TYR A 54 -7.81 -4.03 -10.62
C TYR A 54 -6.35 -4.08 -11.08
N PHE A 55 -5.43 -3.52 -10.30
CA PHE A 55 -4.00 -3.52 -10.61
C PHE A 55 -3.29 -4.84 -10.28
N ASP A 56 -3.97 -5.79 -9.63
CA ASP A 56 -3.39 -7.03 -9.10
C ASP A 56 -2.20 -6.78 -8.16
N VAL A 57 -2.37 -5.82 -7.24
CA VAL A 57 -1.35 -5.44 -6.26
C VAL A 57 -1.93 -5.40 -4.84
N PRO A 58 -1.11 -5.61 -3.80
CA PRO A 58 -1.59 -5.51 -2.43
C PRO A 58 -1.95 -4.08 -2.05
N LEU A 59 -3.01 -3.94 -1.24
CA LEU A 59 -3.35 -2.71 -0.51
C LEU A 59 -2.62 -2.69 0.84
N ARG A 60 -1.84 -1.65 1.10
CA ARG A 60 -1.06 -1.44 2.32
C ARG A 60 -1.71 -0.35 3.17
N ILE A 61 -1.90 -0.65 4.45
CA ILE A 61 -2.56 0.21 5.40
C ILE A 61 -1.53 0.67 6.42
N LEU A 62 -1.30 1.98 6.48
CA LEU A 62 -0.27 2.58 7.31
C LEU A 62 -0.90 3.35 8.48
N ALA A 63 -0.34 3.17 9.67
CA ALA A 63 -0.70 3.93 10.86
C ALA A 63 0.08 5.26 10.96
N ASP A 64 -0.35 6.16 11.86
CA ASP A 64 0.34 7.45 12.06
C ASP A 64 1.84 7.24 12.41
N ALA A 65 2.17 6.21 13.21
CA ALA A 65 3.55 5.89 13.60
C ALA A 65 4.46 5.47 12.42
N GLU A 66 3.89 4.90 11.35
CA GLU A 66 4.66 4.55 10.14
C GLU A 66 4.87 5.77 9.22
N LEU A 67 4.01 6.78 9.34
CA LEU A 67 4.03 8.00 8.52
C LEU A 67 4.82 9.15 9.17
N GLU A 68 4.89 9.18 10.49
CA GLU A 68 5.59 10.22 11.27
C GLU A 68 7.05 10.43 10.84
N PRO A 69 7.88 9.38 10.62
CA PRO A 69 9.30 9.57 10.26
C PRO A 69 9.49 10.30 8.93
N VAL A 70 8.59 10.10 7.98
CA VAL A 70 8.64 10.74 6.65
C VAL A 70 7.93 12.09 6.60
N ALA A 71 6.97 12.34 7.50
CA ALA A 71 6.30 13.63 7.63
C ALA A 71 7.28 14.77 7.99
N VAL A 72 8.37 14.46 8.71
CA VAL A 72 9.43 15.42 9.09
C VAL A 72 10.18 15.97 7.87
N HIS A 73 10.25 15.21 6.78
CA HIS A 73 10.98 15.59 5.56
C HIS A 73 10.11 16.31 4.52
N LEU A 74 8.81 16.45 4.78
CA LEU A 74 7.89 17.12 3.86
C LEU A 74 7.77 18.62 4.21
N PRO A 75 7.82 19.53 3.21
CA PRO A 75 7.60 20.94 3.47
C PRO A 75 6.20 21.13 4.07
N VAL A 76 6.14 21.73 5.26
CA VAL A 76 4.88 22.05 5.94
C VAL A 76 4.18 23.14 5.13
N THR A 77 3.40 22.74 4.12
CA THR A 77 2.56 23.69 3.38
C THR A 77 1.47 24.23 4.30
N ARG A 78 0.92 25.42 4.01
CA ARG A 78 -0.09 26.16 4.82
C ARG A 78 -1.37 25.38 5.18
N ALA A 79 -1.48 24.14 4.72
CA ALA A 79 -2.51 23.17 5.08
C ALA A 79 -2.07 22.12 6.13
N GLY A 80 -0.92 22.29 6.81
CA GLY A 80 -0.51 21.55 8.02
C GLY A 80 -0.37 20.02 7.91
N VAL A 81 -0.69 19.46 6.75
CA VAL A 81 -0.71 18.03 6.47
C VAL A 81 0.08 17.88 5.18
N ALA A 82 1.32 17.42 5.30
CA ALA A 82 1.92 16.57 4.29
C ALA A 82 0.81 15.71 3.67
N ALA A 83 0.53 15.85 2.36
CA ALA A 83 -0.61 15.15 1.79
C ALA A 83 -0.43 13.66 2.10
N VAL A 84 -1.39 13.03 2.80
CA VAL A 84 -1.28 11.65 3.29
C VAL A 84 -0.77 10.70 2.19
N ALA A 85 -1.17 10.94 0.94
CA ALA A 85 -0.65 10.27 -0.25
C ALA A 85 0.89 10.35 -0.41
N GLU A 86 1.50 11.53 -0.27
CA GLU A 86 2.95 11.73 -0.36
C GLU A 86 3.68 11.09 0.82
N ALA A 87 3.15 11.22 2.04
CA ALA A 87 3.73 10.56 3.21
C ALA A 87 3.74 9.04 3.04
N VAL A 88 2.63 8.46 2.58
CA VAL A 88 2.55 7.03 2.24
C VAL A 88 3.53 6.67 1.13
N ALA A 89 3.62 7.45 0.05
CA ALA A 89 4.55 7.16 -1.04
C ALA A 89 6.02 7.17 -0.58
N LEU A 90 6.39 8.11 0.29
CA LEU A 90 7.74 8.27 0.81
C LEU A 90 8.19 7.14 1.74
N THR A 91 7.27 6.41 2.36
CA THR A 91 7.65 5.23 3.17
C THR A 91 8.35 4.15 2.35
N ALA A 92 8.10 4.09 1.04
CA ALA A 92 8.74 3.14 0.14
C ALA A 92 10.16 3.54 -0.29
N GLY A 93 10.48 4.84 -0.23
CA GLY A 93 11.71 5.44 -0.77
C GLY A 93 11.45 6.85 -1.30
N ASP A 94 12.20 7.26 -2.32
CA ASP A 94 12.14 8.63 -2.84
C ASP A 94 10.84 8.91 -3.62
N LEU A 95 10.37 10.15 -3.58
CA LEU A 95 9.19 10.58 -4.32
C LEU A 95 9.52 10.69 -5.82
N VAL A 96 8.84 9.90 -6.63
CA VAL A 96 8.94 9.92 -8.10
C VAL A 96 8.01 10.98 -8.68
N LEU A 97 6.79 11.07 -8.12
CA LEU A 97 5.81 12.06 -8.51
C LEU A 97 5.09 12.58 -7.26
N GLY A 98 5.13 13.90 -7.08
CA GLY A 98 4.33 14.58 -6.06
C GLY A 98 2.82 14.45 -6.31
N LYS A 99 2.02 14.95 -5.38
CA LYS A 99 0.58 14.70 -5.41
C LYS A 99 -0.09 15.16 -6.71
N ARG A 100 -0.98 14.32 -7.24
CA ARG A 100 -1.98 14.64 -8.25
C ARG A 100 -3.36 14.44 -7.64
N LYS A 101 -4.35 15.22 -8.07
CA LYS A 101 -5.68 15.23 -7.48
C LYS A 101 -6.74 14.96 -8.54
N SER A 102 -7.75 14.19 -8.16
CA SER A 102 -9.04 14.16 -8.82
C SER A 102 -10.05 14.97 -7.99
N ALA A 103 -11.35 14.85 -8.28
CA ALA A 103 -12.40 15.51 -7.50
C ALA A 103 -12.45 15.00 -6.06
N GLY A 104 -12.26 13.70 -5.85
CA GLY A 104 -12.36 13.05 -4.54
C GLY A 104 -11.13 12.24 -4.10
N ALA A 105 -10.04 12.21 -4.86
CA ALA A 105 -8.85 11.44 -4.52
C ALA A 105 -7.56 12.23 -4.75
N THR A 106 -6.48 11.77 -4.13
CA THR A 106 -5.12 12.27 -4.26
C THR A 106 -4.17 11.09 -4.38
N CYS A 107 -3.28 11.12 -5.37
CA CYS A 107 -2.29 10.08 -5.64
C CYS A 107 -0.88 10.68 -5.65
N ALA A 108 0.08 9.98 -5.06
CA ALA A 108 1.51 10.28 -5.18
C ALA A 108 2.28 8.98 -5.44
N LEU A 109 3.43 9.06 -6.11
CA LEU A 109 4.23 7.89 -6.49
C LEU A 109 5.60 7.93 -5.83
N GLY A 110 5.97 6.82 -5.18
CA GLY A 110 7.27 6.62 -4.54
C GLY A 110 8.05 5.46 -5.17
N ALA A 111 9.35 5.62 -5.33
CA ALA A 111 10.26 4.58 -5.76
C ALA A 111 10.45 3.59 -4.62
N VAL A 112 10.34 2.30 -4.92
CA VAL A 112 10.60 1.25 -3.93
C VAL A 112 12.11 1.03 -3.89
N ARG A 113 12.74 1.35 -2.75
CA ARG A 113 14.19 1.16 -2.58
C ARG A 113 14.57 -0.33 -2.63
N PRO A 114 15.81 -0.68 -3.04
CA PRO A 114 16.31 -2.05 -2.93
C PRO A 114 16.18 -2.59 -1.50
N GLY A 115 15.77 -3.86 -1.37
CA GLY A 115 15.58 -4.50 -0.07
C GLY A 115 14.34 -4.02 0.71
N PHE A 116 13.43 -3.28 0.09
CA PHE A 116 12.16 -2.93 0.71
C PHE A 116 11.26 -4.17 0.84
N ASP A 117 10.96 -4.55 2.07
CA ASP A 117 10.11 -5.71 2.35
C ASP A 117 8.63 -5.36 2.15
N LEU A 118 8.17 -5.47 0.91
CA LEU A 118 6.77 -5.32 0.57
C LEU A 118 5.87 -6.30 1.32
N THR A 119 6.36 -7.48 1.71
CA THR A 119 5.50 -8.52 2.31
C THR A 119 5.05 -8.15 3.71
N ASN A 120 5.93 -7.54 4.50
CA ASN A 120 5.66 -7.12 5.88
C ASN A 120 5.26 -5.65 6.02
N PHE A 121 5.45 -4.83 4.98
CA PHE A 121 5.10 -3.41 5.01
C PHE A 121 3.58 -3.15 5.07
N GLY A 122 3.16 -2.18 5.90
CA GLY A 122 1.79 -1.65 5.94
C GLY A 122 0.71 -2.71 6.20
N ARG A 123 1.02 -3.71 7.06
CA ARG A 123 0.00 -4.63 7.58
C ARG A 123 -0.68 -3.94 8.76
N SER A 124 -1.86 -3.37 8.53
CA SER A 124 -2.82 -3.17 9.63
C SER A 124 -2.98 -4.50 10.35
N ALA A 125 -2.78 -4.49 11.67
CA ALA A 125 -2.69 -5.65 12.55
C ALA A 125 -3.65 -6.80 12.22
N GLN A 126 -3.26 -7.67 11.29
CA GLN A 126 -3.65 -9.07 11.36
C GLN A 126 -2.62 -9.70 12.28
N ALA A 127 -3.11 -10.20 13.42
CA ALA A 127 -2.33 -11.01 14.35
C ALA A 127 -1.42 -11.99 13.59
N PRO A 128 -0.22 -12.29 14.10
CA PRO A 128 0.74 -13.14 13.39
C PRO A 128 0.06 -14.46 13.03
N THR A 129 -0.16 -14.70 11.74
CA THR A 129 -0.45 -16.05 11.26
C THR A 129 0.84 -16.83 11.43
N SER A 130 0.90 -17.55 12.55
CA SER A 130 2.01 -18.43 12.89
C SER A 130 2.35 -19.30 11.69
N SER A 131 3.54 -19.06 11.15
CA SER A 131 4.27 -20.03 10.36
C SER A 131 4.62 -21.19 11.29
N ALA A 132 3.76 -22.21 11.31
CA ALA A 132 4.09 -23.49 11.91
C ALA A 132 3.48 -24.63 11.07
N ALA A 133 4.37 -25.25 10.30
CA ALA A 133 4.35 -26.65 9.90
C ALA A 133 3.25 -27.11 8.94
N ILE A 134 3.45 -26.75 7.66
CA ILE A 134 3.34 -27.77 6.62
C ILE A 134 4.50 -28.75 6.84
N ALA A 135 4.24 -29.84 7.55
CA ALA A 135 5.10 -31.02 7.56
C ALA A 135 4.22 -32.27 7.73
N ALA A 136 3.44 -32.56 6.70
CA ALA A 136 3.10 -33.95 6.42
C ALA A 136 4.39 -34.64 5.97
N SER A 137 4.82 -35.70 6.66
CA SER A 137 4.92 -37.05 6.07
C SER A 137 5.69 -38.03 6.97
N MET A 138 5.18 -39.27 6.98
CA MET A 138 5.90 -40.55 7.14
C MET A 138 6.28 -40.98 8.57
N SER A 139 5.46 -41.85 9.15
CA SER A 139 5.79 -43.29 9.22
C SER A 139 4.64 -44.11 9.79
N ALA A 140 4.05 -44.92 8.93
CA ALA A 140 3.28 -46.09 9.30
C ALA A 140 4.23 -47.29 9.44
N THR A 141 4.23 -47.95 10.59
CA THR A 141 4.56 -49.40 10.75
C THR A 141 4.01 -49.78 12.14
N SER A 142 2.81 -50.35 12.25
CA SER A 142 2.48 -51.78 12.19
C SER A 142 3.19 -52.66 13.23
N LEU A 143 2.35 -53.43 13.97
CA LEU A 143 2.59 -54.66 14.75
C LEU A 143 3.24 -54.56 16.15
N ALA A 144 2.45 -54.86 17.19
CA ALA A 144 2.40 -56.18 17.86
C ALA A 144 1.82 -56.04 19.29
N GLY A 145 1.01 -57.03 19.71
CA GLY A 145 0.48 -57.18 21.07
C GLY A 145 1.58 -57.52 22.10
N PRO A 146 1.17 -57.79 23.34
CA PRO A 146 0.56 -59.09 23.67
C PRO A 146 -0.79 -59.01 24.40
#